data_AF-A0A938VZQ2-F1
#
_entry.id   AF-A0A938VZQ2-F1
#
_cell.length_a   1.000
_cell.length_b   1.000
_cell.length_c   1.000
_cell.angle_alpha   90.00
_cell.angle_beta   90.00
_cell.angle_gamma   90.00
#
_symmetry.space_group_name_H-M   'P 1'
#
loop_
_entity.id
_entity.type
_entity.pdbx_description
1 polymer ?
#
loop_
_entity_poly.entity_id
_entity_poly.type
_entity_poly.pdbx_seq_one_letter_code
_entity_poly.pdbx_strand_id
1 'polypeptide(L)'
;METVRDIAIIILALESIVIGLLLAVLVIQVIRLVRLLREEVMPILNSTQETVGTVRGTAAFVSDHLVQPMVKVSSYAAGARRAVSMLFGRSGRNGQGQ
;
A
#
# COMPACT_ATOMS: atom_id res chain seq x y z
N MET A 1 -20.19 59.74 -27.87
CA MET A 1 -20.62 58.66 -26.95
C MET A 1 -20.98 57.37 -27.69
N GLU A 2 -21.47 57.43 -28.94
CA GLU A 2 -21.82 56.23 -29.73
C GLU A 2 -20.61 55.36 -30.09
N THR A 3 -19.49 55.96 -30.53
CA THR A 3 -18.26 55.21 -30.86
C THR A 3 -17.69 54.42 -29.68
N VAL A 4 -17.81 54.93 -28.46
CA VAL A 4 -17.33 54.23 -27.25
C VAL A 4 -18.21 53.00 -26.95
N ARG A 5 -19.53 53.13 -27.15
CA ARG A 5 -20.46 52.02 -26.99
C ARG A 5 -20.18 50.91 -28.01
N ASP A 6 -19.94 51.26 -29.27
CA ASP A 6 -19.69 50.27 -30.32
C ASP A 6 -18.38 49.50 -30.08
N ILE A 7 -17.32 50.20 -29.66
CA ILE A 7 -16.04 49.55 -29.29
C ILE A 7 -16.24 48.61 -28.09
N ALA A 8 -17.00 49.02 -27.08
CA ALA A 8 -17.29 48.17 -25.93
C ALA A 8 -18.04 46.89 -26.32
N ILE A 9 -19.01 46.98 -27.22
CA ILE A 9 -19.77 45.81 -27.72
C ILE A 9 -18.85 44.84 -28.47
N ILE A 10 -17.95 45.35 -29.32
CA ILE A 10 -16.99 44.51 -30.05
C ILE A 10 -16.04 43.80 -29.08
N ILE A 11 -15.52 44.50 -28.07
CA ILE A 11 -14.65 43.91 -27.06
C ILE A 11 -15.39 42.84 -26.26
N LEU A 12 -16.61 43.12 -25.78
CA LEU A 12 -17.42 42.16 -25.04
C LEU A 12 -17.74 40.91 -25.88
N ALA A 13 -18.00 41.08 -27.18
CA ALA A 13 -18.23 39.95 -28.08
C ALA A 13 -16.97 39.08 -28.20
N LEU A 14 -15.79 39.69 -28.39
CA LEU A 14 -14.52 38.97 -28.45
C LEU A 14 -14.19 38.26 -27.13
N GLU A 15 -14.36 38.94 -26.01
CA GLU A 15 -14.16 38.37 -24.67
C GLU A 15 -15.08 37.15 -24.45
N SER A 16 -16.36 37.26 -24.83
CA SER A 16 -17.31 36.16 -24.67
C SER A 16 -16.92 34.91 -25.46
N ILE A 17 -16.34 35.09 -26.66
CA ILE A 17 -15.81 33.98 -27.47
C ILE A 17 -14.61 33.33 -26.78
N VAL A 18 -13.69 34.15 -26.26
CA VAL A 18 -12.52 33.66 -25.53
C VAL A 18 -12.95 32.87 -24.28
N ILE A 19 -13.88 33.41 -23.49
CA ILE A 19 -14.43 32.71 -22.32
C ILE A 19 -15.09 31.40 -22.73
N GLY A 20 -15.89 31.40 -23.80
CA GLY A 20 -16.51 30.19 -24.33
C GLY A 20 -15.51 29.10 -24.70
N LEU A 21 -14.41 29.48 -25.36
CA LEU A 21 -13.31 28.56 -25.69
C LEU A 21 -12.61 28.04 -24.44
N LEU A 22 -12.32 28.91 -23.46
CA LEU A 22 -11.71 28.50 -22.19
C LEU A 22 -12.58 27.50 -21.44
N LEU A 23 -13.89 27.74 -21.39
CA LEU A 23 -14.83 26.80 -20.78
C LEU A 23 -14.87 25.45 -21.52
N ALA A 24 -14.85 25.46 -22.86
CA ALA A 24 -14.79 24.23 -23.65
C ALA A 24 -13.51 23.43 -23.36
N VAL A 25 -12.36 24.11 -23.28
CA VAL A 25 -11.08 23.49 -22.91
C VAL A 25 -11.14 22.93 -21.49
N LEU A 26 -11.74 23.65 -20.54
CA LEU A 26 -11.93 23.19 -19.16
C LEU A 26 -12.77 21.90 -19.12
N VAL A 27 -13.90 21.86 -19.83
CA VAL A 27 -14.75 20.66 -19.90
C VAL A 27 -13.96 19.48 -20.47
N ILE A 28 -13.19 19.68 -21.54
CA ILE A 28 -12.33 18.63 -22.11
C ILE A 28 -11.29 18.15 -21.09
N GLN A 29 -10.68 19.05 -20.32
CA GLN A 29 -9.72 18.68 -19.27
C GLN A 29 -10.37 17.84 -18.17
N VAL A 30 -11.57 18.22 -17.72
CA VAL A 30 -12.32 17.44 -16.72
C VAL A 30 -12.65 16.04 -17.25
N ILE A 31 -13.08 15.93 -18.51
CA ILE A 31 -13.34 14.62 -19.14
C ILE A 31 -12.07 13.76 -19.14
N ARG A 32 -10.92 14.33 -19.51
CA ARG A 32 -9.64 13.61 -19.49
C ARG A 32 -9.26 13.15 -18.08
N LEU A 33 -9.41 14.01 -17.09
CA LEU A 33 -9.13 13.66 -15.69
C LEU A 33 -10.02 12.51 -15.20
N VAL A 34 -11.32 12.57 -15.50
CA VAL A 34 -12.26 11.49 -15.15
C VAL A 34 -11.89 10.18 -15.84
N ARG A 35 -11.46 10.21 -17.11
CA ARG A 35 -10.96 9.02 -17.81
C ARG A 35 -9.72 8.44 -17.16
N LEU A 36 -8.70 9.25 -16.86
CA LEU A 36 -7.49 8.79 -16.16
C LEU A 36 -7.82 8.13 -14.82
N LEU A 37 -8.70 8.74 -14.02
CA LEU A 37 -9.12 8.16 -12.74
C LEU A 37 -9.80 6.80 -12.90
N ARG A 38 -10.64 6.65 -13.93
CA ARG A 38 -11.41 5.41 -14.17
C ARG A 38 -10.57 4.32 -14.84
N GLU A 39 -9.74 4.68 -15.81
CA GLU A 39 -9.02 3.75 -16.67
C GLU A 39 -7.66 3.36 -16.09
N GLU A 40 -7.05 4.20 -15.25
CA GLU A 40 -5.72 3.93 -14.66
C GLU A 40 -5.79 3.78 -13.14
N VAL A 41 -6.37 4.76 -12.44
CA VAL A 41 -6.32 4.79 -10.96
C VAL A 41 -7.22 3.73 -10.32
N MET A 42 -8.46 3.53 -10.80
CA MET A 42 -9.35 2.49 -10.27
C MET A 42 -8.76 1.07 -10.42
N PRO A 43 -8.21 0.67 -11.58
CA PRO A 43 -7.52 -0.61 -11.71
C PRO A 43 -6.37 -0.78 -10.72
N ILE A 44 -5.52 0.25 -10.53
CA ILE A 44 -4.41 0.19 -9.56
C ILE A 44 -4.94 -0.06 -8.14
N LEU A 45 -6.00 0.63 -7.73
CA LEU A 45 -6.63 0.42 -6.42
C LEU A 45 -7.16 -1.01 -6.28
N ASN A 46 -7.79 -1.56 -7.32
CA ASN A 46 -8.29 -2.94 -7.30
C ASN A 46 -7.16 -3.97 -7.20
N SER A 47 -6.11 -3.85 -8.02
CA SER A 47 -4.94 -4.73 -7.95
C SER A 47 -4.19 -4.59 -6.62
N THR A 48 -4.19 -3.40 -6.03
CA THR A 48 -3.62 -3.18 -4.69
C THR A 48 -4.43 -3.92 -3.63
N GLN A 49 -5.77 -3.86 -3.69
CA GLN A 49 -6.63 -4.63 -2.77
C GLN A 49 -6.40 -6.13 -2.88
N GLU A 50 -6.30 -6.67 -4.10
CA GLU A 50 -5.96 -8.08 -4.34
C GLU A 50 -4.57 -8.43 -3.81
N THR A 51 -3.57 -7.57 -4.04
CA THR A 51 -2.20 -7.73 -3.53
C THR A 51 -2.18 -7.80 -2.01
N VAL A 52 -2.89 -6.90 -1.32
CA VAL A 52 -3.00 -6.92 0.15
C VAL A 52 -3.66 -8.22 0.63
N GLY A 53 -4.70 -8.69 -0.07
CA GLY A 53 -5.34 -9.97 0.21
C GLY A 53 -4.36 -11.15 0.09
N THR A 54 -3.63 -11.25 -1.01
CA THR A 54 -2.65 -12.31 -1.26
C THR A 54 -1.50 -12.25 -0.27
N VAL A 55 -0.89 -11.08 -0.04
CA VAL A 55 0.23 -10.92 0.91
C VAL A 55 -0.19 -11.30 2.32
N ARG A 56 -1.38 -10.86 2.76
CA ARG A 56 -1.95 -11.28 4.06
C ARG A 56 -2.18 -12.79 4.11
N GLY A 57 -2.70 -13.38 3.02
CA GLY A 57 -2.89 -14.82 2.88
C GLY A 57 -1.57 -15.61 2.98
N THR A 58 -0.52 -15.16 2.29
CA THR A 58 0.82 -15.76 2.37
C THR A 58 1.40 -15.63 3.78
N ALA A 59 1.28 -14.47 4.41
CA ALA A 59 1.74 -14.27 5.79
C ALA A 59 1.02 -15.19 6.77
N ALA A 60 -0.31 -15.33 6.65
CA ALA A 60 -1.11 -16.24 7.46
C ALA A 60 -0.73 -17.71 7.20
N PHE A 61 -0.59 -18.12 5.93
CA PHE A 61 -0.19 -19.47 5.57
C PHE A 61 1.18 -19.84 6.14
N VAL A 62 2.17 -18.96 5.96
CA VAL A 62 3.54 -19.16 6.49
C VAL A 62 3.51 -19.20 8.02
N SER A 63 2.75 -18.30 8.65
CA SER A 63 2.58 -18.30 10.11
C SER A 63 2.02 -19.63 10.62
N ASP A 64 0.87 -20.05 10.11
CA ASP A 64 0.11 -21.17 10.68
C ASP A 64 0.68 -22.53 10.30
N HIS A 65 1.22 -22.66 9.08
CA HIS A 65 1.64 -23.96 8.56
C HIS A 65 3.15 -24.19 8.61
N LEU A 66 3.98 -23.15 8.76
CA LEU A 66 5.44 -23.29 8.77
C LEU A 66 6.07 -22.80 10.07
N VAL A 67 5.74 -21.57 10.51
CA VAL A 67 6.38 -20.94 11.67
C VAL A 67 5.93 -21.61 12.97
N GLN A 68 4.62 -21.77 13.19
CA GLN A 68 4.09 -22.44 14.38
C GLN A 68 4.68 -23.85 14.61
N PRO A 69 4.72 -24.76 13.61
CA PRO A 69 5.33 -26.08 13.80
C PRO A 69 6.83 -26.01 14.03
N MET A 70 7.58 -25.13 13.34
CA MET A 70 9.02 -24.99 13.55
C MET A 70 9.37 -24.50 14.97
N VAL A 71 8.60 -23.56 15.51
CA VAL A 71 8.76 -23.07 16.89
C VAL A 71 8.47 -24.19 17.90
N LYS A 72 7.41 -24.99 17.69
CA LYS A 72 7.12 -26.15 18.55
C LYS A 72 8.27 -27.17 18.53
N VAL A 73 8.76 -27.55 17.34
CA VAL A 73 9.86 -28.53 17.21
C VAL A 73 11.12 -28.04 17.94
N SER A 74 11.50 -26.77 17.75
CA SER A 74 12.69 -26.22 18.40
C SER A 74 12.51 -26.15 19.92
N SER A 75 11.31 -25.79 20.41
CA SER A 75 11.04 -25.72 21.86
C SER A 75 11.05 -27.10 22.52
N TYR A 76 10.47 -28.12 21.88
CA TYR A 76 10.53 -29.50 22.35
C TYR A 76 11.96 -30.02 22.37
N ALA A 77 12.74 -29.79 21.30
CA ALA A 77 14.14 -30.20 21.25
C ALA A 77 15.00 -29.50 22.31
N ALA A 78 14.79 -28.19 22.51
CA ALA A 78 15.46 -27.42 23.55
C ALA A 78 15.09 -27.92 24.97
N GLY A 79 13.80 -28.18 25.22
CA GLY A 79 13.31 -28.75 26.48
C GLY A 79 13.89 -30.13 26.75
N ALA A 80 13.89 -31.02 25.76
CA ALA A 80 14.47 -32.36 25.86
C ALA A 80 15.97 -32.31 26.13
N ARG A 81 16.73 -31.49 25.39
CA ARG A 81 18.17 -31.28 25.62
C ARG A 81 18.45 -30.78 27.03
N ARG A 82 17.63 -29.84 27.52
CA ARG A 82 17.76 -29.31 28.89
C ARG A 82 17.47 -30.40 29.93
N ALA A 83 16.40 -31.17 29.78
CA ALA A 83 16.06 -32.27 30.68
C ALA A 83 17.18 -33.33 30.74
N VAL A 84 17.70 -33.76 29.59
CA VAL A 84 18.85 -34.68 29.50
C VAL A 84 20.07 -34.08 30.17
N SER A 85 20.38 -32.79 29.95
CA SER A 85 21.51 -32.14 30.60
C SER A 85 21.37 -32.01 32.12
N MET A 86 20.14 -31.90 32.65
CA MET A 86 19.92 -31.87 34.11
C MET A 86 20.05 -33.27 34.72
N LEU A 87 19.60 -34.30 34.01
CA LEU A 87 19.66 -35.69 34.49
C LEU A 87 21.08 -36.28 34.38
N PHE A 88 21.79 -36.02 33.28
CA PHE A 88 23.13 -36.57 33.03
C PHE A 88 24.27 -35.60 33.34
N GLY A 89 24.00 -34.29 33.46
CA GLY A 89 25.02 -33.25 33.70
C GLY A 89 25.40 -33.02 35.16
N ARG A 90 25.06 -33.94 36.07
CA ARG A 90 25.52 -33.88 37.48
C ARG A 90 26.87 -34.56 37.73
N SER A 91 27.62 -34.90 36.68
CA SER A 91 28.98 -35.42 36.83
C SER A 91 30.00 -34.37 36.40
N GLY A 92 30.72 -33.79 37.36
CA GLY A 92 31.93 -33.00 37.08
C GLY A 92 32.01 -31.58 37.66
N ARG A 93 31.70 -31.38 38.94
CA ARG A 93 32.42 -30.36 39.73
C ARG A 93 32.75 -30.91 41.11
N ASN A 94 33.59 -31.94 41.08
CA ASN A 94 34.31 -32.42 42.25
C ASN A 94 35.54 -31.52 42.49
N GLY A 95 35.89 -31.36 43.76
CA GLY A 95 36.74 -30.29 44.27
C GLY A 95 38.12 -30.11 43.63
N GLN A 96 38.49 -28.84 43.53
CA GLN A 96 39.82 -28.32 43.89
C GLN A 96 39.48 -27.12 44.79
N GLY A 97 39.82 -27.07 46.07
CA GLY A 97 41.03 -27.56 46.69
C GLY A 97 41.88 -26.32 46.98
N GLN A 98 41.83 -25.89 48.23
CA GLN A 98 42.55 -24.79 48.90
C GLN A 98 41.83 -23.44 48.94
#